data_AF-A0A1X7UCV5-F1
#
_entry.id   AF-A0A1X7UCV5-F1
#
_cell.length_a   1.000
_cell.length_b   1.000
_cell.length_c   1.000
_cell.angle_alpha   90.00
_cell.angle_beta   90.00
_cell.angle_gamma   90.00
#
_symmetry.space_group_name_H-M   'P 1'
#
loop_
_entity.id
_entity.type
_entity.pdbx_description
1 polymer ?
#
loop_
_entity_poly.entity_id
_entity_poly.type
_entity_poly.pdbx_seq_one_letter_code
_entity_poly.pdbx_strand_id
1 'polypeptide(L)'
;MKRQSDTVYECGHIQNVMVRVLNSLYWFHVDCLPEMKKDVTYKVILAISKKSYDIEIAKCSCKTWKGPKTSCKHVGTLCYALVEFCTSGRLPDFLTCTQKLQEWTRPRKKKVDIIPVLDLSLCTDKIKKKSLWFLSYSFTV
;
A
#
# COMPACT_ATOMS: atom_id res chain seq x y z
N MET A 1 -5.37 14.80 -8.20
CA MET A 1 -5.74 14.12 -6.94
C MET A 1 -5.20 12.69 -7.02
N LYS A 2 -4.11 12.38 -6.30
CA LYS A 2 -3.49 11.03 -6.33
C LYS A 2 -4.38 10.05 -5.55
N ARG A 3 -4.70 8.89 -6.13
CA ARG A 3 -5.43 7.81 -5.44
C ARG A 3 -4.42 6.98 -4.65
N GLN A 4 -4.87 6.38 -3.54
CA GLN A 4 -3.99 5.55 -2.68
C GLN A 4 -3.44 4.29 -3.39
N SER A 5 -4.05 3.90 -4.52
CA SER A 5 -3.58 2.82 -5.40
C SER A 5 -2.33 3.15 -6.19
N ASP A 6 -2.14 4.43 -6.52
CA ASP A 6 -1.16 4.90 -7.49
C ASP A 6 0.26 4.75 -6.95
N THR A 7 0.44 5.01 -5.65
CA THR A 7 1.75 4.92 -4.98
C THR A 7 2.28 3.48 -4.91
N VAL A 8 1.39 2.50 -4.73
CA VAL A 8 1.77 1.08 -4.68
C VAL A 8 2.14 0.58 -6.08
N TYR A 9 1.42 1.04 -7.11
CA TYR A 9 1.66 0.71 -8.51
C TYR A 9 2.96 1.31 -9.03
N GLU A 10 3.19 2.62 -8.80
CA GLU A 10 4.40 3.35 -9.19
C GLU A 10 5.69 2.72 -8.62
N CYS A 11 5.58 1.99 -7.52
CA CYS A 11 6.71 1.30 -6.90
C CYS A 11 6.89 -0.16 -7.34
N GLY A 12 6.06 -0.67 -8.26
CA GLY A 12 6.20 -2.01 -8.84
C GLY A 12 5.89 -3.17 -7.88
N HIS A 13 5.11 -2.94 -6.82
CA HIS A 13 4.84 -3.97 -5.80
C HIS A 13 3.99 -5.15 -6.29
N ILE A 14 3.48 -5.08 -7.52
CA ILE A 14 2.76 -6.16 -8.21
C ILE A 14 3.79 -7.06 -8.89
N GLN A 15 3.85 -8.32 -8.48
CA GLN A 15 4.76 -9.31 -9.01
C GLN A 15 4.00 -10.57 -9.43
N ASN A 16 4.65 -11.38 -10.27
CA ASN A 16 4.20 -12.72 -10.63
C ASN A 16 2.75 -12.76 -11.14
N VAL A 17 2.45 -11.92 -12.14
CA VAL A 17 1.12 -11.86 -12.73
C VAL A 17 0.89 -13.09 -13.60
N MET A 18 0.04 -13.99 -13.12
CA MET A 18 -0.39 -15.18 -13.85
C MET A 18 -1.79 -14.98 -14.37
N VAL A 19 -2.02 -15.35 -15.64
CA VAL A 19 -3.33 -15.29 -16.27
C VAL A 19 -3.76 -16.68 -16.69
N ARG A 20 -4.98 -17.06 -16.34
CA ARG A 20 -5.61 -18.30 -16.80
C ARG A 20 -6.98 -17.98 -17.38
N VAL A 21 -7.28 -18.52 -18.55
CA VAL A 21 -8.61 -18.39 -19.17
C VAL A 21 -9.39 -19.68 -18.90
N LEU A 22 -10.56 -19.58 -18.27
CA LEU A 22 -11.41 -20.72 -17.97
C LEU A 22 -12.87 -20.32 -18.07
N ASN A 23 -13.70 -21.12 -18.76
CA ASN A 23 -15.16 -20.95 -18.81
C ASN A 23 -15.62 -19.52 -19.18
N SER A 24 -14.93 -18.88 -20.14
CA SER A 24 -15.18 -17.48 -20.53
C SER A 24 -14.86 -16.41 -19.47
N LEU A 25 -14.07 -16.76 -18.45
CA LEU A 25 -13.53 -15.85 -17.44
C LEU A 25 -12.01 -15.76 -17.55
N TYR A 26 -11.48 -14.54 -17.41
CA TYR A 26 -10.07 -14.28 -17.22
C TYR A 26 -9.75 -14.27 -15.73
N TRP A 27 -8.95 -15.23 -15.30
CA TRP A 27 -8.46 -15.34 -13.93
C TRP A 27 -7.05 -14.74 -13.85
N PHE A 28 -6.91 -13.73 -13.01
CA PHE A 28 -5.65 -13.11 -12.68
C PHE A 28 -5.25 -13.54 -11.27
N HIS A 29 -4.07 -14.11 -11.16
CA HIS A 29 -3.42 -14.42 -9.90
C HIS A 29 -2.17 -13.56 -9.79
N VAL A 30 -2.08 -12.78 -8.72
CA VAL A 30 -1.02 -11.80 -8.54
C VAL A 30 -0.51 -11.83 -7.11
N ASP A 31 0.81 -11.74 -6.96
CA ASP A 31 1.46 -11.57 -5.69
C ASP A 31 1.75 -10.08 -5.47
N CYS A 32 1.15 -9.48 -4.44
CA CYS A 32 1.40 -8.11 -4.05
C CYS A 32 2.32 -8.07 -2.83
N LEU A 33 3.50 -7.46 -3.00
CA LEU A 33 4.42 -7.22 -1.90
C LEU A 33 3.95 -6.03 -1.06
N PRO A 34 3.99 -6.12 0.28
CA PRO A 34 3.78 -4.99 1.15
C PRO A 34 4.98 -4.06 1.12
N GLU A 35 4.70 -2.77 1.27
CA GLU A 35 5.71 -1.70 1.28
C GLU A 35 6.75 -1.84 2.41
N MET A 36 6.35 -2.42 3.55
CA MET A 36 7.17 -2.42 4.78
C MET A 36 7.51 -3.80 5.34
N LYS A 37 6.77 -4.87 5.01
CA LYS A 37 6.91 -6.19 5.65
C LYS A 37 7.42 -7.25 4.69
N LYS A 38 8.73 -7.49 4.68
CA LYS A 38 9.37 -8.40 3.72
C LYS A 38 8.88 -9.85 3.77
N ASP A 39 8.33 -10.29 4.91
CA ASP A 39 7.97 -11.71 5.12
C ASP A 39 6.53 -12.08 4.71
N VAL A 40 5.72 -11.10 4.29
CA VAL A 40 4.31 -11.35 3.97
C VAL A 40 4.07 -11.05 2.49
N THR A 41 3.49 -12.00 1.76
CA THR A 41 3.01 -11.77 0.39
C THR A 41 1.48 -11.79 0.37
N TYR A 42 0.87 -10.77 -0.22
CA TYR A 42 -0.58 -10.72 -0.37
C TYR A 42 -0.99 -11.29 -1.71
N LYS A 43 -1.67 -12.44 -1.68
CA LYS A 43 -2.24 -13.05 -2.88
C LYS A 43 -3.53 -12.33 -3.24
N VAL A 44 -3.59 -11.83 -4.46
CA VAL A 44 -4.77 -11.18 -5.05
C VAL A 44 -5.26 -12.06 -6.20
N ILE A 45 -6.55 -12.37 -6.19
CA ILE A 45 -7.23 -13.13 -7.23
C ILE A 45 -8.34 -12.25 -7.79
N LEU A 46 -8.38 -12.10 -9.10
CA LEU A 46 -9.37 -11.30 -9.81
C LEU A 46 -9.92 -12.10 -11.00
N ALA A 47 -11.24 -12.17 -11.14
CA ALA A 47 -11.91 -12.80 -12.27
C ALA A 47 -12.70 -11.75 -13.06
N ILE A 48 -12.42 -11.64 -14.36
CA ILE A 48 -13.10 -10.73 -15.28
C ILE A 48 -13.89 -11.54 -16.31
N SER A 49 -15.15 -11.17 -16.54
CA SER A 49 -16.00 -11.77 -17.57
C SER A 49 -15.54 -11.39 -18.96
N LYS A 50 -15.37 -12.37 -19.87
CA LYS A 50 -14.95 -12.08 -21.26
C LYS A 50 -16.01 -11.37 -22.09
N LYS A 51 -17.29 -11.46 -21.71
CA LYS A 51 -18.41 -10.87 -22.45
C LYS A 51 -18.69 -9.43 -22.03
N SER A 52 -18.80 -9.20 -20.72
CA SER A 52 -19.20 -7.91 -20.15
C SER A 52 -18.02 -7.05 -19.71
N TYR A 53 -16.82 -7.64 -19.60
CA TYR A 53 -15.63 -7.03 -18.99
C TYR A 53 -15.82 -6.57 -17.53
N ASP A 54 -16.88 -7.04 -16.88
CA ASP A 54 -17.15 -6.79 -15.47
C ASP A 54 -16.28 -7.69 -14.58
N ILE A 55 -15.90 -7.15 -13.42
CA ILE A 55 -15.20 -7.89 -12.37
C ILE A 55 -16.24 -8.69 -11.58
N GLU A 56 -16.28 -10.00 -11.81
CA GLU A 56 -17.22 -10.88 -11.11
C GLU A 56 -16.71 -11.24 -9.71
N ILE A 57 -15.40 -11.48 -9.59
CA ILE A 57 -14.78 -11.93 -8.34
C ILE A 57 -13.50 -11.15 -8.10
N ALA A 58 -13.36 -10.61 -6.90
CA ALA A 58 -12.11 -10.10 -6.37
C ALA A 58 -11.89 -10.70 -4.99
N LYS A 59 -10.67 -11.18 -4.72
CA LYS A 59 -10.29 -11.72 -3.40
C LYS A 59 -8.88 -11.27 -3.07
N CYS A 60 -8.68 -10.81 -1.85
CA CYS A 60 -7.35 -10.46 -1.32
C CYS A 60 -7.16 -11.06 0.06
N SER A 61 -5.95 -11.55 0.37
CA SER A 61 -5.61 -12.09 1.69
C SER A 61 -5.35 -11.02 2.78
N CYS A 62 -5.58 -9.75 2.48
CA CYS A 62 -5.31 -8.66 3.42
C CYS A 62 -6.34 -8.59 4.57
N LYS A 63 -5.91 -8.12 5.75
CA LYS A 63 -6.79 -7.98 6.93
C LYS A 63 -7.99 -7.06 6.68
N THR A 64 -7.82 -6.05 5.82
CA THR A 64 -8.85 -5.07 5.46
C THR A 64 -10.01 -5.69 4.68
N TRP A 65 -9.81 -6.83 4.02
CA TRP A 65 -10.83 -7.52 3.21
C TRP A 65 -11.90 -8.26 4.04
N LYS A 66 -11.80 -8.25 5.38
CA LYS A 66 -12.70 -9.02 6.26
C LYS A 66 -14.11 -8.45 6.44
N GLY A 67 -14.52 -7.42 5.68
CA GLY A 67 -15.85 -6.82 5.82
C GLY A 67 -16.73 -6.95 4.56
N PRO A 68 -18.07 -6.90 4.71
CA PRO A 68 -19.05 -7.23 3.66
C PRO A 68 -19.06 -6.29 2.44
N LYS A 69 -18.44 -5.12 2.53
CA LYS A 69 -18.27 -4.15 1.43
C LYS A 69 -16.87 -3.55 1.41
N THR A 70 -15.86 -4.37 1.68
CA THR A 70 -14.49 -3.87 1.81
C THR A 70 -13.75 -3.99 0.49
N SER A 71 -13.24 -2.87 -0.01
CA SER A 71 -12.24 -2.84 -1.08
C SER A 71 -10.86 -2.70 -0.43
N CYS A 72 -9.85 -3.36 -0.98
CA CYS A 72 -8.48 -3.19 -0.52
C CYS A 72 -7.67 -2.43 -1.56
N LYS A 73 -6.64 -1.71 -1.09
CA LYS A 73 -5.71 -1.01 -1.97
C LYS A 73 -5.10 -1.93 -3.03
N HIS A 74 -4.82 -3.19 -2.69
CA HIS A 74 -4.18 -4.15 -3.59
C HIS A 74 -5.03 -4.49 -4.82
N VAL A 75 -6.36 -4.66 -4.65
CA VAL A 75 -7.27 -4.91 -5.78
C VAL A 75 -7.35 -3.66 -6.66
N GLY A 76 -7.43 -2.47 -6.06
CA GLY A 76 -7.41 -1.21 -6.81
C GLY A 76 -6.12 -1.01 -7.61
N THR A 77 -4.96 -1.30 -7.00
CA THR A 77 -3.66 -1.27 -7.67
C THR A 77 -3.59 -2.28 -8.81
N LEU A 78 -4.14 -3.50 -8.64
CA LEU A 78 -4.18 -4.49 -9.71
C LEU A 78 -5.03 -4.02 -10.90
N CYS A 79 -6.22 -3.47 -10.65
CA CYS A 79 -7.06 -2.93 -11.73
C CYS A 79 -6.36 -1.77 -12.46
N TYR A 80 -5.70 -0.89 -11.72
CA TYR A 80 -4.90 0.19 -12.31
C TYR A 80 -3.77 -0.36 -13.19
N ALA A 81 -3.06 -1.39 -12.69
CA ALA A 81 -1.99 -2.04 -13.43
C ALA A 81 -2.46 -2.67 -14.75
N LEU A 82 -3.65 -3.28 -14.76
CA LEU A 82 -4.22 -3.87 -15.97
C LEU A 82 -4.57 -2.79 -17.01
N VAL A 83 -5.16 -1.67 -16.59
CA VAL A 83 -5.49 -0.55 -17.48
C VAL A 83 -4.22 0.07 -18.07
N GLU A 84 -3.21 0.29 -17.23
CA GLU A 84 -1.95 0.87 -17.67
C GLU A 84 -1.18 -0.10 -18.58
N PHE A 85 -1.26 -1.41 -18.32
CA PHE A 85 -0.69 -2.44 -19.19
C PHE A 85 -1.35 -2.46 -20.57
N CYS A 86 -2.67 -2.31 -20.64
CA CYS A 86 -3.37 -2.18 -21.92
C CYS A 86 -2.96 -0.92 -22.70
N THR A 87 -2.57 0.15 -21.99
CA THR A 87 -2.23 1.44 -22.60
C THR A 87 -0.76 1.53 -23.01
N SER A 88 0.15 1.05 -22.17
CA SER A 88 1.61 1.19 -22.31
C SER A 88 2.31 -0.10 -22.78
N GLY A 89 1.64 -1.25 -22.67
CA GLY A 89 2.21 -2.58 -22.96
C GLY A 89 3.28 -3.02 -21.97
N ARG A 90 3.50 -2.30 -20.87
CA ARG A 90 4.57 -2.57 -19.90
C ARG A 90 4.03 -2.56 -18.48
N LEU A 91 4.59 -3.41 -17.63
CA LEU A 91 4.40 -3.35 -16.19
C LEU A 91 5.60 -2.60 -15.57
N PRO A 92 5.39 -1.84 -14.47
CA PRO A 92 6.46 -1.12 -13.82
C PRO A 92 7.42 -2.10 -13.16
N ASP A 93 8.72 -1.85 -13.32
CA ASP A 93 9.75 -2.64 -12.67
C ASP A 93 9.67 -2.50 -11.15
N PHE A 94 9.80 -3.62 -10.44
CA PHE A 94 9.94 -3.58 -8.99
C PHE A 94 11.33 -3.06 -8.62
N LEU A 95 11.40 -1.78 -8.26
CA LEU A 95 12.62 -1.17 -7.77
C LEU A 95 12.80 -1.47 -6.28
N THR A 96 13.86 -2.20 -5.95
CA THR A 96 14.27 -2.46 -4.58
C THR A 96 14.77 -1.18 -3.89
N CYS A 97 14.78 -1.14 -2.56
CA CYS A 97 15.17 0.05 -1.80
C CYS A 97 16.61 0.52 -2.02
N THR A 98 17.47 -0.32 -2.61
CA THR A 98 18.84 0.01 -3.01
C THR A 98 18.95 0.52 -4.44
N GLN A 99 17.96 0.22 -5.30
CA GLN A 99 17.87 0.77 -6.65
C GLN A 99 17.27 2.17 -6.67
N LYS A 100 16.38 2.48 -5.72
CA LYS A 100 15.95 3.87 -5.48
C LYS A 100 17.01 4.59 -4.67
N LEU A 101 17.35 5.81 -5.10
CA LEU A 101 18.23 6.68 -4.33
C LEU A 101 17.65 6.83 -2.91
N GLN A 102 18.44 6.55 -1.89
CA GLN A 102 17.97 6.62 -0.50
C GLN A 102 17.56 8.06 -0.18
N GLU A 103 16.26 8.31 -0.07
CA GLU A 103 15.76 9.65 0.24
C GLU A 103 15.97 10.03 1.71
N TRP A 104 16.26 9.05 2.58
CA TRP A 104 16.54 9.29 4.00
C TRP A 104 17.81 10.10 4.24
N THR A 105 18.84 9.89 3.43
CA THR A 105 20.09 10.66 3.51
C THR A 105 19.97 12.05 2.88
N ARG A 106 18.89 12.32 2.12
CA ARG A 106 18.66 13.63 1.53
C ARG A 106 18.32 14.62 2.66
N PRO A 107 19.12 15.68 2.86
CA PRO A 107 18.75 16.73 3.79
C PRO A 107 17.37 17.26 3.41
N ARG A 108 16.44 17.27 4.37
CA ARG A 108 15.11 17.85 4.12
C ARG A 108 15.33 19.29 3.67
N LYS A 109 14.67 19.70 2.58
CA LYS A 109 14.63 21.10 2.11
C LYS A 109 13.78 21.97 3.05
N LYS A 110 14.01 21.88 4.36
CA LYS A 110 13.47 22.85 5.29
C LYS A 110 14.24 24.14 5.07
N LYS A 111 13.54 25.21 4.75
CA LYS A 111 14.05 26.57 4.96
C LYS A 111 14.10 26.73 6.47
N VAL A 112 15.27 26.47 7.06
CA VAL A 112 15.52 26.79 8.46
C VAL A 112 16.10 28.19 8.44
N ASP A 113 15.43 29.11 9.10
CA ASP A 113 15.99 30.44 9.30
C ASP A 113 17.28 30.29 10.12
N ILE A 114 18.33 31.02 9.74
CA ILE A 114 19.61 30.95 10.43
C ILE A 114 19.42 31.61 11.80
N ILE A 115 19.22 30.81 12.84
CA ILE A 115 19.14 31.28 14.22
C ILE A 115 20.57 31.30 14.78
N PRO A 116 21.09 32.44 15.26
CA PRO A 116 22.40 32.48 15.91
C PRO A 116 22.39 31.59 17.16
N VAL A 117 23.52 30.93 17.44
CA VAL A 117 23.63 29.93 18.51
C VAL A 117 23.20 30.49 19.88
N LEU A 118 23.36 31.80 20.10
CA LEU A 118 22.95 32.47 21.33
C LEU A 118 21.43 32.54 21.53
N ASP A 119 20.64 32.52 20.45
CA ASP A 119 19.17 32.55 20.48
C ASP A 119 18.56 31.15 20.32
N LEU A 120 19.38 30.10 20.36
CA LEU A 120 18.91 28.73 20.27
C LEU A 120 18.23 28.32 21.59
N SER A 121 16.96 28.68 21.75
CA SER A 121 16.12 28.16 22.83
C SER A 121 15.92 26.66 22.63
N LEU A 122 16.60 25.85 23.45
CA LEU A 122 16.33 24.42 23.53
C LEU A 122 14.92 24.25 24.08
N CYS A 123 13.96 23.97 23.21
CA CYS A 123 12.65 23.52 23.64
C CYS A 123 12.85 22.11 24.21
N THR A 124 13.15 22.01 25.50
CA THR A 124 13.01 20.75 26.25
C THR A 124 11.52 20.46 26.37
N ASP A 125 10.93 20.03 25.27
CA ASP A 125 9.54 19.61 25.23
C ASP A 125 9.36 18.44 26.18
N LYS A 126 8.70 18.70 27.30
CA LYS A 126 8.28 17.67 28.25
C LYS A 126 7.44 16.66 27.46
N ILE A 127 7.95 15.44 27.33
CA ILE A 127 7.20 14.28 26.86
C ILE A 127 6.00 14.12 27.80
N LYS A 128 4.85 14.69 27.45
CA LYS A 128 3.58 14.38 28.11
C LYS A 128 3.25 12.94 27.74
N LYS A 129 3.61 11.99 28.62
CA LYS A 129 3.05 10.64 28.62
C LYS A 129 1.53 10.77 28.62
N LYS A 130 0.88 10.41 27.50
CA LYS A 130 -0.56 10.16 27.47
C LYS A 130 -0.81 8.98 28.41
N SER A 131 -1.47 9.26 29.54
CA SER A 131 -1.91 8.26 30.51
C SER A 131 -2.82 7.23 29.84
N LEU A 132 -2.49 5.96 30.06
CA LEU A 132 -3.34 4.81 29.77
C LEU A 132 -4.71 5.02 30.41
N TRP A 133 -5.78 4.91 29.62
CA TRP A 133 -7.11 4.64 30.14
C TRP A 133 -7.20 3.16 30.51
N PHE A 134 -6.85 2.81 31.76
CA PHE A 134 -7.35 1.60 32.41
C PHE A 134 -8.66 2.00 33.09
N LEU A 135 -9.80 1.74 32.43
CA LEU A 135 -11.09 1.69 33.12
C LEU A 135 -11.22 0.31 33.74
N SER A 136 -11.13 0.31 35.07
CA SER A 136 -11.39 -0.78 35.99
C SER A 136 -12.76 -1.40 35.76
N TYR A 137 -12.79 -2.71 35.49
CA TYR A 137 -13.97 -3.56 35.71
C TYR A 137 -13.98 -3.92 37.20
N SER A 138 -14.94 -3.39 37.95
CA SER A 138 -15.17 -3.79 39.34
C SER A 138 -15.96 -5.10 39.37
N PHE A 139 -15.34 -6.16 39.91
CA PHE A 139 -15.99 -7.41 40.27
C PHE A 139 -16.40 -7.30 41.74
N THR A 140 -17.70 -7.27 42.03
CA THR A 140 -18.21 -7.50 43.40
C THR A 140 -18.56 -8.98 43.52
N VAL A 141 -17.92 -9.62 44.50
CA VAL A 141 -18.16 -10.99 44.99
C VAL A 141 -19.55 -11.09 45.58
#